data_AF-A0A7S4AYB2-F1
#
_entry.id   AF-A0A7S4AYB2-F1
#
_cell.length_a   1.000
_cell.length_b   1.000
_cell.length_c   1.000
_cell.angle_alpha   90.00
_cell.angle_beta   90.00
_cell.angle_gamma   90.00
#
_symmetry.space_group_name_H-M   'P 1'
#
loop_
_entity.id
_entity.type
_entity.pdbx_description
1 polymer ?
#
loop_
_entity_poly.entity_id
_entity_poly.type
_entity_poly.pdbx_seq_one_letter_code
_entity_poly.pdbx_strand_id
1 'polypeptide(L)'
;TAGAQYGSLVVYRLDTISHGFKDSTCMMTQTRDETTNAITSSIRMVIQRYRKASLLIDEKYVVTVGDDDNEPPSSVSHCGDGIVKSSTSFLLGRNNSKEGDVNANGNGDDSSTGTSRSHIGMLVYISFSKTATPVEVQRAAKTILNLPIQTEGAWGDGSSTKSILQAAALAVVEADRDSSTLTSTSKGTPAATAADNKKSANVSIVLVPQANLIAKIKKNGKSVQYRDQIDKTRGEELYDMFVNTVQEFLMEEHRRIGTTITTTSNSGTKKNNNSNTHGNSNNGNNKGNDTVDPSVPPKELFRYRQKQQQQQDGSHLYGSFDESTGFPLSSADGEPLTKSATKRIKKLYDAHAKRHEKYLSKQQPEQKPQEQSNNDDDDSGALLPPSSSASLTTASTSTNTIKCGTQHNKDELPPPNVVVDPSFVQLVAGSFGKRQGLELVSDMGPFCHVIEL
;
A
#
# COMPACT_ATOMS: atom_id res chain seq x y z
N THR A 1 -37.78 -11.97 -5.83
CA THR A 1 -36.76 -12.58 -4.95
C THR A 1 -35.39 -12.36 -5.59
N ALA A 2 -34.83 -11.17 -5.45
CA ALA A 2 -33.47 -10.90 -5.87
C ALA A 2 -32.55 -11.39 -4.74
N GLY A 3 -31.77 -12.43 -5.01
CA GLY A 3 -30.77 -12.93 -4.07
C GLY A 3 -29.65 -11.91 -3.93
N ALA A 4 -29.57 -11.24 -2.78
CA ALA A 4 -28.39 -10.46 -2.42
C ALA A 4 -27.22 -11.45 -2.29
N GLN A 5 -26.26 -11.39 -3.22
CA GLN A 5 -25.01 -12.12 -3.08
C GLN A 5 -24.25 -11.56 -1.88
N TYR A 6 -24.01 -12.41 -0.88
CA TYR A 6 -23.21 -12.05 0.29
C TYR A 6 -21.76 -11.81 -0.16
N GLY A 7 -21.21 -10.64 0.19
CA GLY A 7 -19.83 -10.27 -0.12
C GLY A 7 -18.80 -11.20 0.54
N SER A 8 -17.67 -11.40 -0.13
CA SER A 8 -16.54 -12.18 0.40
C SER A 8 -15.71 -11.32 1.36
N LEU A 9 -15.49 -11.81 2.59
CA LEU A 9 -14.59 -11.19 3.55
C LEU A 9 -13.17 -11.69 3.31
N VAL A 10 -12.25 -10.80 2.92
CA VAL A 10 -10.83 -11.14 2.76
C VAL A 10 -10.07 -10.69 4.00
N VAL A 11 -9.64 -11.66 4.80
CA VAL A 11 -8.83 -11.42 6.01
C VAL A 11 -7.36 -11.63 5.66
N TYR A 12 -6.57 -10.57 5.76
CA TYR A 12 -5.12 -10.64 5.67
C TYR A 12 -4.55 -10.77 7.08
N ARG A 13 -4.06 -11.96 7.40
CA ARG A 13 -3.18 -12.15 8.53
C ARG A 13 -1.78 -11.82 8.08
N LEU A 14 -1.29 -10.63 8.44
CA LEU A 14 0.13 -10.32 8.27
C LEU A 14 0.86 -11.01 9.40
N ASP A 15 0.96 -12.34 9.32
CA ASP A 15 1.90 -13.05 10.16
C ASP A 15 3.25 -12.41 9.90
N THR A 16 3.87 -11.88 10.96
CA THR A 16 5.25 -11.44 10.98
C THR A 16 6.03 -12.34 10.05
N ILE A 17 6.72 -11.78 9.04
CA ILE A 17 7.60 -12.55 8.14
C ILE A 17 8.80 -13.04 8.98
N SER A 18 8.52 -13.97 9.89
CA SER A 18 9.41 -14.89 10.54
C SER A 18 9.22 -16.18 9.74
N HIS A 19 10.24 -16.52 8.94
CA HIS A 19 10.18 -17.67 8.06
C HIS A 19 9.84 -18.95 8.83
N GLY A 20 8.86 -19.68 8.29
CA GLY A 20 8.18 -20.78 8.95
C GLY A 20 9.07 -21.95 9.39
N PHE A 21 8.63 -22.53 10.50
CA PHE A 21 8.91 -23.90 10.89
C PHE A 21 7.67 -24.72 10.50
N LYS A 22 7.82 -25.66 9.56
CA LYS A 22 6.83 -26.70 9.33
C LYS A 22 7.41 -27.97 9.91
N ASP A 23 6.77 -28.51 10.95
CA ASP A 23 6.84 -29.93 11.24
C ASP A 23 5.43 -30.47 11.40
N SER A 24 5.14 -31.48 10.57
CA SER A 24 3.97 -32.33 10.66
C SER A 24 4.31 -33.50 11.60
N THR A 25 3.33 -33.91 12.39
CA THR A 25 3.00 -35.28 12.89
C THR A 25 2.75 -35.28 14.40
N CYS A 26 1.51 -35.56 14.82
CA CYS A 26 1.18 -36.72 15.66
C CYS A 26 -0.30 -36.66 16.13
N MET A 27 -1.01 -37.76 15.91
CA MET A 27 -2.32 -38.07 16.48
C MET A 27 -2.14 -38.47 17.96
N MET A 28 -2.64 -37.67 18.89
CA MET A 28 -3.07 -38.15 20.20
C MET A 28 -4.20 -37.27 20.74
N THR A 29 -5.31 -37.91 21.08
CA THR A 29 -6.42 -37.36 21.84
C THR A 29 -5.93 -36.92 23.22
N GLN A 30 -5.75 -35.61 23.39
CA GLN A 30 -5.43 -34.99 24.67
C GLN A 30 -6.57 -34.01 25.02
N THR A 31 -7.11 -34.17 26.21
CA THR A 31 -8.10 -33.26 26.83
C THR A 31 -7.55 -31.83 26.84
N ARG A 32 -8.23 -30.96 26.09
CA ARG A 32 -7.90 -29.54 25.87
C ARG A 32 -8.02 -28.74 27.17
N ASP A 33 -6.90 -28.49 27.83
CA ASP A 33 -6.72 -27.21 28.54
C ASP A 33 -6.27 -26.17 27.51
N GLU A 34 -7.28 -25.50 26.95
CA GLU A 34 -7.21 -24.42 25.97
C GLU A 34 -6.60 -23.15 26.61
N THR A 35 -5.29 -23.20 26.88
CA THR A 35 -4.47 -22.04 27.24
C THR A 35 -3.50 -21.70 26.10
N THR A 36 -3.96 -21.84 24.86
CA THR A 36 -3.25 -21.25 23.73
C THR A 36 -3.37 -19.74 23.88
N ASN A 37 -2.26 -19.10 24.27
CA ASN A 37 -2.07 -17.66 24.17
C ASN A 37 -2.25 -17.27 22.70
N ALA A 38 -3.49 -17.06 22.28
CA ALA A 38 -3.81 -16.58 20.96
C ALA A 38 -3.09 -15.24 20.83
N ILE A 39 -2.08 -15.19 19.96
CA ILE A 39 -1.33 -13.97 19.66
C ILE A 39 -2.36 -12.93 19.24
N THR A 40 -2.64 -12.00 20.15
CA THR A 40 -3.58 -10.92 19.91
C THR A 40 -2.87 -9.90 19.05
N SER A 41 -3.40 -9.68 17.84
CA SER A 41 -2.96 -8.62 16.96
C SER A 41 -2.98 -7.29 17.71
N SER A 42 -1.88 -6.55 17.62
CA SER A 42 -1.66 -5.30 18.34
C SER A 42 -2.43 -4.16 17.68
N ILE A 43 -2.61 -4.21 16.36
CA ILE A 43 -3.39 -3.25 15.58
C ILE A 43 -4.37 -4.00 14.69
N ARG A 44 -5.62 -3.55 14.67
CA ARG A 44 -6.66 -4.04 13.74
C ARG A 44 -7.13 -2.91 12.85
N MET A 45 -7.14 -3.17 11.54
CA MET A 45 -7.66 -2.23 10.56
C MET A 45 -8.72 -2.89 9.69
N VAL A 46 -9.77 -2.14 9.36
CA VAL A 46 -10.73 -2.50 8.32
C VAL A 46 -10.66 -1.45 7.24
N ILE A 47 -10.37 -1.88 6.02
CA ILE A 47 -10.16 -0.99 4.88
C ILE A 47 -11.27 -1.21 3.86
N GLN A 48 -11.87 -0.12 3.43
CA GLN A 48 -12.93 -0.12 2.43
C GLN A 48 -12.64 0.94 1.37
N ARG A 49 -13.12 0.70 0.16
CA ARG A 49 -13.01 1.63 -0.97
C ARG A 49 -14.27 2.46 -1.10
N TYR A 50 -14.12 3.70 -1.57
CA TYR A 50 -15.27 4.57 -1.82
C TYR A 50 -15.04 5.51 -3.00
N ARG A 51 -16.15 6.01 -3.55
CA ARG A 51 -16.17 7.10 -4.52
C ARG A 51 -16.47 8.42 -3.86
N LYS A 52 -17.38 8.43 -2.89
CA LYS A 52 -17.69 9.60 -2.07
C LYS A 52 -17.81 9.19 -0.60
N ALA A 53 -17.30 10.04 0.28
CA ALA A 53 -17.45 9.86 1.73
C ALA A 53 -17.73 11.22 2.40
N SER A 54 -18.64 11.23 3.36
CA SER A 54 -18.93 12.38 4.21
C SER A 54 -18.71 11.99 5.66
N LEU A 55 -17.78 12.64 6.34
CA LEU A 55 -17.42 12.35 7.74
C LEU A 55 -17.81 13.52 8.64
N LEU A 56 -18.60 13.26 9.68
CA LEU A 56 -18.89 14.22 10.75
C LEU A 56 -17.71 14.25 11.74
N ILE A 57 -17.03 15.39 11.81
CA ILE A 57 -15.87 15.63 12.66
C ILE A 57 -16.28 16.54 13.82
N ASP A 58 -15.78 16.21 15.01
CA ASP A 58 -16.05 16.92 16.27
C ASP A 58 -17.53 17.13 16.60
N GLU A 59 -18.43 16.30 16.05
CA GLU A 59 -19.89 16.44 16.18
C GLU A 59 -20.43 17.78 15.61
N LYS A 60 -19.62 18.51 14.83
CA LYS A 60 -19.92 19.90 14.44
C LYS A 60 -19.91 20.12 12.93
N TYR A 61 -18.94 19.57 12.21
CA TYR A 61 -18.77 19.85 10.80
C TYR A 61 -18.67 18.56 10.00
N VAL A 62 -19.26 18.57 8.80
CA VAL A 62 -19.19 17.46 7.86
C VAL A 62 -18.12 17.78 6.82
N VAL A 63 -17.17 16.87 6.64
CA VAL A 63 -16.16 16.94 5.58
C VAL A 63 -16.52 15.90 4.53
N THR A 64 -16.78 16.37 3.31
CA THR A 64 -17.08 15.52 2.15
C THR A 64 -15.85 15.43 1.25
N VAL A 65 -15.57 14.23 0.76
CA VAL A 65 -14.50 13.93 -0.19
C VAL A 65 -15.02 13.04 -1.30
N GLY A 66 -14.51 13.25 -2.52
CA GLY A 66 -14.92 12.53 -3.72
C GLY A 66 -15.91 13.28 -4.61
N ASP A 67 -16.20 12.70 -5.77
CA ASP A 67 -16.88 13.41 -6.87
C ASP A 67 -18.30 13.87 -6.51
N ASP A 68 -18.44 15.19 -6.51
CA ASP A 68 -19.67 15.94 -6.69
C ASP A 68 -19.67 16.47 -8.13
N ASP A 69 -19.78 15.58 -9.11
CA ASP A 69 -19.97 15.99 -10.51
C ASP A 69 -21.30 16.79 -10.60
N ASN A 70 -21.21 18.12 -10.44
CA ASN A 70 -22.17 19.19 -10.75
C ASN A 70 -22.86 19.97 -9.62
N GLU A 71 -22.40 19.95 -8.36
CA GLU A 71 -22.73 21.08 -7.46
C GLU A 71 -21.50 21.95 -7.22
N PRO A 72 -21.56 23.27 -7.51
CA PRO A 72 -20.49 24.18 -7.10
C PRO A 72 -20.28 24.02 -5.60
N PRO A 73 -19.04 24.11 -5.08
CA PRO A 73 -18.72 23.90 -3.67
C PRO A 73 -19.52 24.89 -2.82
N SER A 74 -20.71 24.49 -2.41
CA SER A 74 -21.53 25.26 -1.51
C SER A 74 -20.93 25.02 -0.13
N SER A 75 -20.16 26.00 0.33
CA SER A 75 -19.98 26.40 1.72
C SER A 75 -19.96 25.27 2.78
N VAL A 76 -18.88 25.20 3.56
CA VAL A 76 -18.87 24.56 4.89
C VAL A 76 -20.21 24.82 5.58
N SER A 77 -21.08 23.81 5.64
CA SER A 77 -22.39 23.96 6.27
C SER A 77 -22.13 23.91 7.77
N HIS A 78 -22.11 25.09 8.39
CA HIS A 78 -22.15 25.19 9.84
C HIS A 78 -23.47 24.55 10.29
N CYS A 79 -23.40 23.43 11.00
CA CYS A 79 -24.52 22.93 11.78
C CYS A 79 -24.86 24.00 12.82
N GLY A 80 -25.81 24.88 12.51
CA GLY A 80 -26.24 25.93 13.42
C GLY A 80 -26.76 25.31 14.73
N ASP A 81 -26.39 25.92 15.85
CA ASP A 81 -26.93 25.65 17.19
C ASP A 81 -28.43 25.96 17.21
N GLY A 82 -29.25 25.02 16.75
CA GLY A 82 -30.68 25.20 16.58
C GLY A 82 -31.43 23.90 16.74
N ILE A 83 -31.94 23.68 17.96
CA ILE A 83 -33.08 22.84 18.34
C ILE A 83 -33.26 21.59 17.47
N VAL A 84 -32.92 20.44 18.05
CA VAL A 84 -33.25 19.09 17.57
C VAL A 84 -34.75 19.00 17.25
N LYS A 85 -35.13 19.29 16.00
CA LYS A 85 -36.34 18.74 15.40
C LYS A 85 -35.96 17.35 14.90
N SER A 86 -36.29 16.36 15.73
CA SER A 86 -36.33 14.96 15.36
C SER A 86 -37.28 14.79 14.16
N SER A 87 -36.73 14.81 12.94
CA SER A 87 -37.40 14.28 11.76
C SER A 87 -36.89 12.87 11.48
N THR A 88 -37.33 11.94 12.31
CA THR A 88 -37.49 10.53 11.95
C THR A 88 -38.73 10.43 11.06
N SER A 89 -38.55 10.56 9.75
CA SER A 89 -39.52 10.04 8.77
C SER A 89 -38.83 9.00 7.91
N PHE A 90 -38.73 7.80 8.49
CA PHE A 90 -38.64 6.55 7.77
C PHE A 90 -40.02 6.30 7.15
N LEU A 91 -40.18 6.49 5.84
CA LEU A 91 -41.34 6.00 5.10
C LEU A 91 -40.86 5.33 3.81
N LEU A 92 -41.27 4.07 3.65
CA LEU A 92 -41.23 3.35 2.39
C LEU A 92 -42.03 4.13 1.32
N GLY A 93 -41.33 4.85 0.46
CA GLY A 93 -41.89 5.45 -0.75
C GLY A 93 -41.69 4.54 -1.96
N ARG A 94 -42.68 3.69 -2.23
CA ARG A 94 -42.79 2.85 -3.43
C ARG A 94 -43.38 3.73 -4.54
N ASN A 95 -42.55 4.31 -5.39
CA ASN A 95 -43.01 5.12 -6.52
C ASN A 95 -43.46 4.22 -7.68
N ASN A 96 -44.78 4.02 -7.79
CA ASN A 96 -45.44 3.69 -9.05
C ASN A 96 -45.72 5.00 -9.79
N SER A 97 -44.90 5.33 -10.79
CA SER A 97 -45.22 6.38 -11.76
C SER A 97 -45.82 5.77 -13.02
N LYS A 98 -47.03 6.24 -13.31
CA LYS A 98 -47.87 6.00 -14.48
C LYS A 98 -47.14 6.13 -15.81
N GLU A 99 -47.53 5.25 -16.74
CA GLU A 99 -47.40 5.41 -18.19
C GLU A 99 -48.01 6.74 -18.66
N GLY A 100 -47.32 7.39 -19.58
CA GLY A 100 -47.75 8.65 -20.20
C GLY A 100 -46.82 9.07 -21.35
N ASP A 101 -47.17 8.57 -22.53
CA ASP A 101 -46.95 9.07 -23.89
C ASP A 101 -45.58 9.52 -24.43
N VAL A 102 -45.33 8.91 -25.59
CA VAL A 102 -44.23 9.04 -26.54
C VAL A 102 -44.20 10.44 -27.14
N ASN A 103 -43.05 11.12 -27.04
CA ASN A 103 -42.70 12.17 -27.99
C ASN A 103 -41.28 11.94 -28.49
N ALA A 104 -41.19 11.21 -29.61
CA ALA A 104 -39.97 10.95 -30.34
C ALA A 104 -39.74 12.09 -31.33
N ASN A 105 -38.82 13.01 -31.00
CA ASN A 105 -38.02 13.76 -31.97
C ASN A 105 -37.03 14.69 -31.25
N GLY A 106 -35.76 14.31 -31.27
CA GLY A 106 -34.66 15.11 -30.73
C GLY A 106 -33.31 14.46 -31.03
N ASN A 107 -32.87 14.54 -32.29
CA ASN A 107 -31.48 14.32 -32.69
C ASN A 107 -30.62 15.46 -32.10
N GLY A 108 -30.19 15.29 -30.86
CA GLY A 108 -29.14 16.09 -30.24
C GLY A 108 -27.98 15.16 -29.92
N ASP A 109 -27.13 14.92 -30.91
CA ASP A 109 -25.89 14.13 -30.79
C ASP A 109 -24.83 14.97 -30.06
N ASP A 110 -25.15 15.35 -28.82
CA ASP A 110 -24.24 16.07 -27.93
C ASP A 110 -23.46 15.02 -27.12
N SER A 111 -22.70 14.20 -27.86
CA SER A 111 -21.84 13.15 -27.31
C SER A 111 -20.54 13.75 -26.76
N SER A 112 -20.64 14.77 -25.91
CA SER A 112 -19.52 15.15 -25.05
C SER A 112 -19.38 14.07 -23.98
N THR A 113 -18.87 12.91 -24.38
CA THR A 113 -18.42 11.84 -23.48
C THR A 113 -17.15 12.32 -22.78
N GLY A 114 -17.30 13.36 -21.97
CA GLY A 114 -16.30 13.73 -20.99
C GLY A 114 -16.18 12.54 -20.06
N THR A 115 -15.10 11.78 -20.20
CA THR A 115 -14.75 10.73 -19.25
C THR A 115 -14.46 11.41 -17.92
N SER A 116 -15.47 11.60 -17.07
CA SER A 116 -15.27 12.09 -15.71
C SER A 116 -14.32 11.11 -15.03
N ARG A 117 -13.19 11.62 -14.55
CA ARG A 117 -12.18 10.79 -13.90
C ARG A 117 -12.78 10.30 -12.60
N SER A 118 -13.00 8.99 -12.48
CA SER A 118 -13.60 8.44 -11.28
C SER A 118 -12.66 8.60 -10.07
N HIS A 119 -13.12 9.34 -9.06
CA HIS A 119 -12.39 9.53 -7.82
C HIS A 119 -12.04 8.20 -7.10
N ILE A 120 -10.85 8.12 -6.50
CA ILE A 120 -10.32 6.94 -5.79
C ILE A 120 -10.20 7.24 -4.29
N GLY A 121 -11.13 6.69 -3.49
CA GLY A 121 -11.16 6.85 -2.04
C GLY A 121 -10.76 5.59 -1.25
N MET A 122 -9.99 5.77 -0.18
CA MET A 122 -9.66 4.72 0.79
C MET A 122 -10.13 5.10 2.20
N LEU A 123 -11.05 4.32 2.78
CA LEU A 123 -11.51 4.46 4.15
C LEU A 123 -10.80 3.44 5.03
N VAL A 124 -10.21 3.88 6.13
CA VAL A 124 -9.47 3.04 7.08
C VAL A 124 -10.06 3.23 8.47
N TYR A 125 -10.74 2.19 8.97
CA TYR A 125 -11.06 2.08 10.38
C TYR A 125 -9.88 1.46 11.12
N ILE A 126 -9.45 2.06 12.23
CA ILE A 126 -8.29 1.57 13.00
C ILE A 126 -8.60 1.42 14.48
N SER A 127 -8.07 0.37 15.09
CA SER A 127 -8.11 0.11 16.53
C SER A 127 -6.77 -0.39 17.05
N PHE A 128 -6.45 -0.02 18.29
CA PHE A 128 -5.20 -0.36 18.96
C PHE A 128 -5.47 -1.21 20.20
N SER A 129 -4.69 -2.27 20.36
CA SER A 129 -4.75 -3.10 21.55
C SER A 129 -3.83 -2.54 22.63
N LYS A 130 -3.94 -3.06 23.86
CA LYS A 130 -3.02 -2.73 24.95
C LYS A 130 -1.55 -3.05 24.65
N THR A 131 -1.28 -3.93 23.70
CA THR A 131 0.08 -4.31 23.29
C THR A 131 0.60 -3.50 22.11
N ALA A 132 -0.19 -2.54 21.58
CA ALA A 132 0.22 -1.71 20.45
C ALA A 132 1.42 -0.83 20.79
N THR A 133 2.43 -0.90 19.93
CA THR A 133 3.67 -0.12 20.04
C THR A 133 3.78 0.93 18.94
N PRO A 134 4.51 2.04 19.17
CA PRO A 134 4.80 3.05 18.13
C PRO A 134 5.38 2.48 16.83
N VAL A 135 6.23 1.45 16.93
CA VAL A 135 6.86 0.81 15.77
C VAL A 135 5.82 0.09 14.91
N GLU A 136 4.84 -0.56 15.53
CA GLU A 136 3.73 -1.20 14.82
C GLU A 136 2.82 -0.17 14.17
N VAL A 137 2.59 0.97 14.82
CA VAL A 137 1.83 2.10 14.24
C VAL A 137 2.47 2.60 12.96
N GLN A 138 3.79 2.82 12.97
CA GLN A 138 4.52 3.23 11.77
C GLN A 138 4.46 2.18 10.65
N ARG A 139 4.58 0.90 11.03
CA ARG A 139 4.44 -0.21 10.09
C ARG A 139 3.03 -0.27 9.51
N ALA A 140 1.99 -0.04 10.31
CA ALA A 140 0.60 -0.01 9.87
C ALA A 140 0.37 1.13 8.87
N ALA A 141 0.85 2.34 9.17
CA ALA A 141 0.76 3.50 8.28
C ALA A 141 1.42 3.22 6.93
N LYS A 142 2.66 2.69 6.93
CA LYS A 142 3.35 2.29 5.70
C LYS A 142 2.60 1.20 4.94
N THR A 143 2.04 0.22 5.67
CA THR A 143 1.30 -0.89 5.06
C THR A 143 0.11 -0.37 4.29
N ILE A 144 -0.77 0.44 4.89
CA ILE A 144 -1.99 0.91 4.22
C ILE A 144 -1.72 1.70 2.94
N LEU A 145 -0.63 2.48 2.90
CA LEU A 145 -0.25 3.26 1.73
C LEU A 145 0.28 2.40 0.57
N ASN A 146 0.79 1.20 0.88
CA ASN A 146 1.38 0.29 -0.10
C ASN A 146 0.45 -0.88 -0.49
N LEU A 147 -0.76 -0.96 0.06
CA LEU A 147 -1.71 -2.03 -0.26
C LEU A 147 -2.24 -1.87 -1.70
N PRO A 148 -2.04 -2.87 -2.59
CA PRO A 148 -2.52 -2.80 -3.96
C PRO A 148 -3.99 -3.23 -4.02
N ILE A 149 -4.88 -2.39 -3.51
CA ILE A 149 -6.33 -2.67 -3.40
C ILE A 149 -7.20 -1.70 -4.20
N GLN A 150 -6.62 -0.63 -4.76
CA GLN A 150 -7.36 0.34 -5.56
C GLN A 150 -7.45 -0.10 -7.02
N THR A 151 -8.54 0.24 -7.70
CA THR A 151 -8.81 0.04 -9.14
C THR A 151 -9.39 1.34 -9.69
N GLU A 152 -9.17 1.63 -10.96
CA GLU A 152 -9.65 2.89 -11.56
C GLU A 152 -11.14 2.81 -11.90
N GLY A 153 -11.58 1.74 -12.54
CA GLY A 153 -12.97 1.54 -12.93
C GLY A 153 -13.77 0.69 -11.96
N ALA A 154 -14.94 0.24 -12.42
CA ALA A 154 -15.87 -0.56 -11.64
C ALA A 154 -15.23 -1.86 -11.16
N TRP A 155 -15.76 -2.40 -10.05
CA TRP A 155 -15.29 -3.69 -9.58
C TRP A 155 -15.47 -4.78 -10.64
N GLY A 156 -14.42 -5.56 -10.89
CA GLY A 156 -14.45 -6.67 -11.87
C GLY A 156 -14.26 -6.24 -13.32
N ASP A 157 -13.90 -4.98 -13.58
CA ASP A 157 -13.56 -4.48 -14.92
C ASP A 157 -12.26 -5.08 -15.51
N GLY A 158 -11.50 -5.82 -14.71
CA GLY A 158 -10.23 -6.43 -15.10
C GLY A 158 -9.02 -5.48 -15.03
N SER A 159 -9.22 -4.25 -14.53
CA SER A 159 -8.12 -3.32 -14.29
C SER A 159 -7.19 -3.84 -13.18
N SER A 160 -5.89 -3.54 -13.32
CA SER A 160 -4.90 -3.95 -12.33
C SER A 160 -5.09 -3.17 -11.04
N THR A 161 -4.87 -3.85 -9.91
CA THR A 161 -4.92 -3.16 -8.62
C THR A 161 -3.66 -2.32 -8.40
N LYS A 162 -3.84 -1.15 -7.78
CA LYS A 162 -2.81 -0.16 -7.50
C LYS A 162 -2.85 0.20 -6.02
N SER A 163 -1.71 0.61 -5.48
CA SER A 163 -1.69 1.25 -4.16
C SER A 163 -2.21 2.68 -4.23
N ILE A 164 -2.60 3.25 -3.08
CA ILE A 164 -3.05 4.65 -3.03
C ILE A 164 -1.95 5.62 -3.49
N LEU A 165 -0.68 5.30 -3.18
CA LEU A 165 0.48 6.06 -3.64
C LEU A 165 0.66 5.98 -5.16
N GLN A 166 0.48 4.80 -5.75
CA GLN A 166 0.54 4.62 -7.20
C GLN A 166 -0.60 5.36 -7.89
N ALA A 167 -1.82 5.29 -7.35
CA ALA A 167 -2.98 6.02 -7.86
C ALA A 167 -2.76 7.53 -7.82
N ALA A 168 -2.26 8.06 -6.70
CA ALA A 168 -1.93 9.49 -6.56
C ALA A 168 -0.84 9.94 -7.54
N ALA A 169 0.22 9.14 -7.70
CA ALA A 169 1.27 9.43 -8.66
C ALA A 169 0.77 9.51 -10.11
N LEU A 170 -0.11 8.60 -10.51
CA LEU A 170 -0.73 8.62 -11.84
C LEU A 170 -1.63 9.84 -12.01
N ALA A 171 -2.43 10.18 -11.00
CA ALA A 171 -3.30 11.35 -11.03
C ALA A 171 -2.53 12.67 -11.27
N VAL A 172 -1.35 12.83 -10.67
CA VAL A 172 -0.47 13.98 -10.91
C VAL A 172 0.02 14.04 -12.35
N VAL A 173 0.57 12.92 -12.87
CA VAL A 173 1.08 12.84 -14.25
C VAL A 173 -0.02 13.14 -15.27
N GLU A 174 -1.22 12.65 -15.02
CA GLU A 174 -2.37 12.91 -15.87
C GLU A 174 -2.86 14.35 -15.79
N ALA A 175 -2.78 14.99 -14.61
CA ALA A 175 -3.15 16.39 -14.47
C ALA A 175 -2.26 17.33 -15.27
N ASP A 176 -0.96 17.03 -15.34
CA ASP A 176 0.00 17.80 -16.15
C ASP A 176 -0.31 17.71 -17.65
N ARG A 177 -0.72 16.52 -18.14
CA ARG A 177 -1.06 16.32 -19.55
C ARG A 177 -2.23 17.19 -20.00
N ASP A 178 -3.29 17.26 -19.20
CA ASP A 178 -4.48 18.05 -19.53
C ASP A 178 -4.16 19.55 -19.65
N SER A 179 -3.23 20.04 -18.81
CA SER A 179 -2.84 21.45 -18.79
C SER A 179 -2.17 21.91 -20.09
N SER A 180 -1.43 21.01 -20.75
CA SER A 180 -0.68 21.34 -21.97
C SER A 180 -1.58 21.57 -23.20
N THR A 181 -2.71 20.85 -23.28
CA THR A 181 -3.58 20.83 -24.46
C THR A 181 -4.44 22.09 -24.61
N LEU A 182 -4.68 22.83 -23.52
CA LEU A 182 -5.57 23.99 -23.48
C LEU A 182 -4.93 25.31 -23.98
N THR A 183 -3.62 25.34 -24.23
CA THR A 183 -2.90 26.59 -24.55
C THR A 183 -2.86 26.95 -26.04
N SER A 184 -3.40 26.14 -26.94
CA SER A 184 -3.16 26.30 -28.40
C SER A 184 -4.26 27.01 -29.21
N THR A 185 -5.45 27.32 -28.67
CA THR A 185 -6.59 27.72 -29.54
C THR A 185 -7.33 29.01 -29.18
N SER A 186 -7.10 29.69 -28.05
CA SER A 186 -7.87 30.91 -27.68
C SER A 186 -7.07 32.20 -27.83
N LYS A 187 -6.75 32.56 -29.08
CA LYS A 187 -6.19 33.88 -29.41
C LYS A 187 -7.34 34.91 -29.44
N GLY A 188 -7.72 35.54 -28.31
CA GLY A 188 -8.55 36.75 -28.42
C GLY A 188 -9.38 37.31 -27.27
N THR A 189 -9.32 36.85 -26.01
CA THR A 189 -10.12 37.47 -24.94
C THR A 189 -9.28 37.87 -23.72
N PRO A 190 -9.18 39.17 -23.39
CA PRO A 190 -8.33 39.66 -22.31
C PRO A 190 -8.91 39.37 -20.91
N ALA A 191 -8.09 38.66 -20.14
CA ALA A 191 -7.84 38.80 -18.70
C ALA A 191 -8.86 39.58 -17.85
N ALA A 192 -9.83 38.88 -17.28
CA ALA A 192 -10.38 39.23 -15.97
C ALA A 192 -10.85 37.94 -15.28
N THR A 193 -10.46 37.79 -14.01
CA THR A 193 -10.77 36.69 -13.07
C THR A 193 -10.10 35.34 -13.32
N ALA A 194 -8.78 35.28 -13.08
CA ALA A 194 -8.04 34.03 -12.80
C ALA A 194 -8.29 33.57 -11.35
N ALA A 195 -9.55 33.40 -10.96
CA ALA A 195 -9.92 32.94 -9.63
C ALA A 195 -9.78 31.41 -9.58
N ASP A 196 -8.71 30.94 -8.93
CA ASP A 196 -8.58 29.65 -8.23
C ASP A 196 -9.38 28.46 -8.80
N ASN A 197 -9.11 28.07 -10.04
CA ASN A 197 -9.42 26.70 -10.48
C ASN A 197 -8.45 25.72 -9.80
N LYS A 198 -8.58 25.58 -8.48
CA LYS A 198 -7.84 24.61 -7.68
C LYS A 198 -8.39 23.23 -8.00
N LYS A 199 -7.70 22.51 -8.89
CA LYS A 199 -8.01 21.12 -9.25
C LYS A 199 -7.99 20.28 -7.97
N SER A 200 -9.13 19.66 -7.64
CA SER A 200 -9.24 18.71 -6.53
C SER A 200 -8.40 17.47 -6.82
N ALA A 201 -7.80 16.87 -5.78
CA ALA A 201 -7.19 15.55 -5.94
C ALA A 201 -8.25 14.53 -6.31
N ASN A 202 -7.92 13.66 -7.27
CA ASN A 202 -8.75 12.50 -7.60
C ASN A 202 -8.56 11.35 -6.60
N VAL A 203 -7.78 11.56 -5.54
CA VAL A 203 -7.39 10.52 -4.59
C VAL A 203 -7.56 11.04 -3.16
N SER A 204 -8.22 10.26 -2.30
CA SER A 204 -8.42 10.62 -0.91
C SER A 204 -8.34 9.45 0.07
N ILE A 205 -8.00 9.77 1.32
CA ILE A 205 -7.89 8.83 2.43
C ILE A 205 -8.70 9.37 3.60
N VAL A 206 -9.61 8.57 4.13
CA VAL A 206 -10.38 8.89 5.35
C VAL A 206 -9.95 7.92 6.45
N LEU A 207 -9.45 8.46 7.56
CA LEU A 207 -8.98 7.69 8.72
C LEU A 207 -9.99 7.83 9.86
N VAL A 208 -10.52 6.71 10.36
CA VAL A 208 -11.56 6.68 11.40
C VAL A 208 -11.06 5.85 12.60
N PRO A 209 -10.95 6.44 13.81
CA PRO A 209 -10.68 5.68 15.01
C PRO A 209 -11.92 4.83 15.37
N GLN A 210 -11.77 3.50 15.41
CA GLN A 210 -12.87 2.56 15.68
C GLN A 210 -12.44 1.51 16.71
N ALA A 211 -12.47 1.87 17.99
CA ALA A 211 -11.92 1.03 19.04
C ALA A 211 -12.58 -0.36 19.15
N ASN A 212 -13.85 -0.48 18.71
CA ASN A 212 -14.63 -1.72 18.78
C ASN A 212 -14.09 -2.86 17.90
N LEU A 213 -13.15 -2.60 16.96
CA LEU A 213 -12.58 -3.66 16.10
C LEU A 213 -11.80 -4.74 16.87
N ILE A 214 -11.34 -4.43 18.09
CA ILE A 214 -10.60 -5.36 18.97
C ILE A 214 -11.52 -6.16 19.89
N ALA A 215 -12.82 -5.87 19.85
CA ALA A 215 -13.77 -6.54 20.70
C ALA A 215 -13.89 -8.03 20.35
N LYS A 216 -13.99 -8.86 21.38
CA LYS A 216 -14.16 -10.31 21.25
C LYS A 216 -15.53 -10.72 21.74
N ILE A 217 -16.18 -11.63 21.04
CA ILE A 217 -17.43 -12.25 21.51
C ILE A 217 -17.06 -13.31 22.56
N LYS A 218 -17.67 -13.28 23.76
CA LYS A 218 -17.43 -14.32 24.79
C LYS A 218 -17.84 -15.70 24.27
N LYS A 219 -17.27 -16.78 24.83
CA LYS A 219 -17.54 -18.19 24.43
C LYS A 219 -19.02 -18.57 24.29
N ASN A 220 -19.93 -17.87 24.99
CA ASN A 220 -21.37 -18.13 24.94
C ASN A 220 -22.14 -17.25 23.94
N GLY A 221 -21.48 -16.39 23.15
CA GLY A 221 -22.14 -15.47 22.20
C GLY A 221 -22.89 -14.29 22.85
N LYS A 222 -23.24 -14.39 24.14
CA LYS A 222 -24.16 -13.47 24.83
C LYS A 222 -23.60 -12.08 25.13
N SER A 223 -22.30 -11.85 24.97
CA SER A 223 -21.70 -10.55 25.30
C SER A 223 -20.40 -10.31 24.55
N VAL A 224 -20.11 -9.03 24.34
CA VAL A 224 -18.88 -8.53 23.73
C VAL A 224 -17.92 -8.09 24.85
N GLN A 225 -16.63 -8.41 24.71
CA GLN A 225 -15.55 -8.05 25.64
C GLN A 225 -14.54 -7.13 24.98
N TYR A 226 -14.14 -6.09 25.71
CA TYR A 226 -13.14 -5.10 25.30
C TYR A 226 -11.85 -5.19 26.13
N ARG A 227 -11.50 -6.39 26.63
CA ARG A 227 -10.37 -6.57 27.56
C ARG A 227 -9.03 -6.14 26.98
N ASP A 228 -8.87 -6.29 25.67
CA ASP A 228 -7.63 -6.01 24.96
C ASP A 228 -7.60 -4.59 24.38
N GLN A 229 -8.67 -3.80 24.52
CA GLN A 229 -8.73 -2.42 24.06
C GLN A 229 -7.76 -1.54 24.86
N ILE A 230 -6.99 -0.72 24.15
CA ILE A 230 -6.08 0.25 24.76
C ILE A 230 -6.83 1.28 25.63
N ASP A 231 -6.15 1.87 26.60
CA ASP A 231 -6.72 3.00 27.35
C ASP A 231 -6.89 4.24 26.46
N LYS A 232 -7.82 5.12 26.85
CA LYS A 232 -8.24 6.26 26.02
C LYS A 232 -7.07 7.20 25.69
N THR A 233 -6.31 7.61 26.71
CA THR A 233 -5.21 8.57 26.56
C THR A 233 -4.13 8.01 25.63
N ARG A 234 -3.71 6.77 25.87
CA ARG A 234 -2.70 6.14 25.02
C ARG A 234 -3.21 5.85 23.60
N GLY A 235 -4.48 5.48 23.46
CA GLY A 235 -5.11 5.26 22.16
C GLY A 235 -5.18 6.53 21.31
N GLU A 236 -5.43 7.68 21.94
CA GLU A 236 -5.39 8.99 21.30
C GLU A 236 -3.97 9.31 20.80
N GLU A 237 -2.96 9.16 21.65
CA GLU A 237 -1.54 9.35 21.28
C GLU A 237 -1.12 8.48 20.08
N LEU A 238 -1.51 7.19 20.08
CA LEU A 238 -1.18 6.27 18.98
C LEU A 238 -1.97 6.60 17.70
N TYR A 239 -3.20 7.10 17.82
CA TYR A 239 -3.98 7.53 16.68
C TYR A 239 -3.37 8.78 16.03
N ASP A 240 -3.00 9.79 16.83
CA ASP A 240 -2.35 11.00 16.33
C ASP A 240 -1.01 10.67 15.66
N MET A 241 -0.21 9.79 16.28
CA MET A 241 1.02 9.27 15.67
C MET A 241 0.75 8.57 14.35
N PHE A 242 -0.31 7.77 14.24
CA PHE A 242 -0.69 7.08 13.01
C PHE A 242 -1.02 8.08 11.90
N VAL A 243 -1.86 9.08 12.19
CA VAL A 243 -2.25 10.13 11.23
C VAL A 243 -1.02 10.91 10.76
N ASN A 244 -0.16 11.36 11.68
CA ASN A 244 1.06 12.08 11.35
C ASN A 244 2.02 11.24 10.49
N THR A 245 2.19 9.95 10.82
CA THR A 245 3.05 9.06 10.04
C THR A 245 2.51 8.84 8.62
N VAL A 246 1.18 8.73 8.45
CA VAL A 246 0.56 8.66 7.12
C VAL A 246 0.83 9.95 6.34
N GLN A 247 0.66 11.10 6.99
CA GLN A 247 0.91 12.42 6.40
C GLN A 247 2.36 12.58 5.94
N GLU A 248 3.33 12.22 6.79
CA GLU A 248 4.77 12.25 6.46
C GLU A 248 5.10 11.38 5.24
N PHE A 249 4.58 10.15 5.17
CA PHE A 249 4.81 9.28 4.02
C PHE A 249 4.19 9.81 2.73
N LEU A 250 2.99 10.42 2.79
CA LEU A 250 2.37 11.04 1.63
C LEU A 250 3.21 12.22 1.12
N MET A 251 3.71 13.05 2.03
CA MET A 251 4.58 14.17 1.68
C MET A 251 5.90 13.74 1.03
N GLU A 252 6.56 12.74 1.60
CA GLU A 252 7.82 12.23 1.07
C GLU A 252 7.64 11.66 -0.34
N GLU A 253 6.57 10.90 -0.59
CA GLU A 253 6.27 10.41 -1.93
C GLU A 253 5.90 11.53 -2.90
N HIS A 254 5.14 12.54 -2.47
CA HIS A 254 4.84 13.70 -3.31
C HIS A 254 6.12 14.41 -3.78
N ARG A 255 7.07 14.64 -2.85
CA ARG A 255 8.39 15.23 -3.14
C ARG A 255 9.20 14.37 -4.12
N ARG A 256 9.17 13.05 -3.95
CA ARG A 256 9.85 12.09 -4.82
C ARG A 256 9.32 12.14 -6.25
N ILE A 257 8.00 12.24 -6.41
CA ILE A 257 7.34 12.32 -7.72
C ILE A 257 7.68 13.65 -8.41
N GLY A 258 7.58 14.79 -7.71
CA GLY A 258 7.90 16.10 -8.27
C GLY A 258 9.34 16.23 -8.80
N THR A 259 10.30 15.61 -8.10
CA THR A 259 11.71 15.57 -8.53
C THR A 259 11.90 14.77 -9.83
N THR A 260 11.15 13.67 -9.97
CA THR A 260 11.23 12.79 -11.15
C THR A 260 10.68 13.46 -12.41
N ILE A 261 9.58 14.21 -12.28
CA ILE A 261 8.94 14.92 -13.40
C ILE A 261 9.87 16.02 -13.94
N THR A 262 10.44 16.84 -13.05
CA THR A 262 11.34 17.95 -13.42
C THR A 262 12.60 17.49 -14.17
N THR A 263 13.12 16.30 -13.84
CA THR A 263 14.34 15.77 -14.47
C THR A 263 14.10 15.35 -15.93
N THR A 264 12.89 14.89 -16.24
CA THR A 264 12.58 14.34 -17.57
C THR A 264 12.35 15.46 -18.60
N SER A 265 11.71 16.57 -18.20
CA SER A 265 11.38 17.69 -19.09
C SER A 265 12.60 18.41 -19.67
N ASN A 266 13.74 18.42 -18.97
CA ASN A 266 14.94 19.16 -19.41
C ASN A 266 15.86 18.38 -20.37
N SER A 267 15.58 17.11 -20.65
CA SER A 267 16.42 16.28 -21.55
C SER A 267 16.05 16.35 -23.04
N GLY A 268 14.96 17.05 -23.39
CA GLY A 268 14.41 17.13 -24.74
C GLY A 268 14.94 18.27 -25.59
N THR A 269 16.25 18.32 -25.90
CA THR A 269 16.75 19.14 -27.04
C THR A 269 18.00 18.60 -27.71
N LYS A 270 18.15 17.26 -27.83
CA LYS A 270 19.12 16.67 -28.77
C LYS A 270 18.44 15.76 -29.78
N LYS A 271 18.58 16.17 -31.04
CA LYS A 271 18.11 15.59 -32.31
C LYS A 271 18.29 14.07 -32.41
N ASN A 272 17.27 13.44 -33.02
CA ASN A 272 17.31 12.31 -33.96
C ASN A 272 18.38 11.22 -33.77
N ASN A 273 17.92 9.98 -33.53
CA ASN A 273 17.92 9.00 -34.62
C ASN A 273 16.98 7.82 -34.37
N ASN A 274 16.46 7.35 -35.50
CA ASN A 274 15.41 6.39 -35.75
C ASN A 274 15.77 4.97 -35.26
N SER A 275 15.03 4.43 -34.29
CA SER A 275 14.89 2.97 -34.13
C SER A 275 13.53 2.65 -33.52
N ASN A 276 12.64 2.19 -34.40
CA ASN A 276 11.28 1.79 -34.13
C ASN A 276 11.31 0.37 -33.53
N THR A 277 11.28 0.24 -32.20
CA THR A 277 11.14 -1.05 -31.52
C THR A 277 9.95 -0.98 -30.56
N HIS A 278 8.85 -1.62 -30.95
CA HIS A 278 7.67 -1.87 -30.12
C HIS A 278 8.07 -2.67 -28.88
N GLY A 279 8.21 -1.99 -27.74
CA GLY A 279 8.45 -2.58 -26.43
C GLY A 279 7.30 -2.26 -25.49
N ASN A 280 6.28 -3.11 -25.47
CA ASN A 280 5.19 -3.11 -24.50
C ASN A 280 5.74 -3.49 -23.11
N SER A 281 6.06 -2.51 -22.27
CA SER A 281 6.54 -2.74 -20.91
C SER A 281 5.43 -2.47 -19.89
N ASN A 282 4.74 -3.56 -19.52
CA ASN A 282 3.95 -3.65 -18.30
C ASN A 282 4.88 -3.47 -17.09
N ASN A 283 4.90 -2.26 -16.53
CA ASN A 283 5.68 -1.92 -15.36
C ASN A 283 4.89 -2.26 -14.08
N GLY A 284 4.89 -3.54 -13.72
CA GLY A 284 4.25 -4.06 -12.52
C GLY A 284 5.22 -4.16 -11.33
N ASN A 285 4.85 -3.54 -10.21
CA ASN A 285 5.38 -3.76 -8.86
C ASN A 285 6.92 -3.75 -8.69
N ASN A 286 7.48 -2.54 -8.65
CA ASN A 286 8.75 -2.28 -7.98
C ASN A 286 8.59 -2.44 -6.44
N LYS A 287 8.52 -3.70 -5.96
CA LYS A 287 9.54 -4.07 -4.97
C LYS A 287 10.83 -3.84 -5.74
N GLY A 288 11.60 -2.82 -5.37
CA GLY A 288 12.94 -2.60 -5.89
C GLY A 288 13.74 -3.87 -5.66
N ASN A 289 13.59 -4.79 -6.60
CA ASN A 289 14.39 -5.97 -6.70
C ASN A 289 15.67 -5.32 -7.18
N ASP A 290 16.61 -5.11 -6.26
CA ASP A 290 18.01 -4.81 -6.52
C ASP A 290 18.55 -5.90 -7.45
N THR A 291 18.09 -5.84 -8.69
CA THR A 291 18.32 -6.82 -9.72
C THR A 291 19.64 -6.40 -10.26
N VAL A 292 20.69 -6.86 -9.58
CA VAL A 292 22.06 -6.62 -9.98
C VAL A 292 22.19 -7.04 -11.43
N ASP A 293 22.84 -6.19 -12.22
CA ASP A 293 23.08 -6.40 -13.63
C ASP A 293 23.58 -7.84 -13.88
N PRO A 294 22.91 -8.62 -14.75
CA PRO A 294 23.35 -9.95 -15.14
C PRO A 294 24.76 -10.00 -15.74
N SER A 295 25.35 -8.86 -16.13
CA SER A 295 26.73 -8.77 -16.63
C SER A 295 27.81 -8.91 -15.56
N VAL A 296 27.47 -8.70 -14.27
CA VAL A 296 28.43 -8.77 -13.17
C VAL A 296 28.73 -10.25 -12.84
N PRO A 297 29.97 -10.72 -12.82
CA PRO A 297 30.28 -12.11 -12.45
C PRO A 297 29.74 -12.46 -11.05
N PRO A 298 29.22 -13.69 -10.81
CA PRO A 298 28.66 -14.05 -9.51
C PRO A 298 29.62 -13.85 -8.34
N LYS A 299 30.92 -14.10 -8.57
CA LYS A 299 32.00 -13.87 -7.60
C LYS A 299 32.15 -12.40 -7.18
N GLU A 300 31.71 -11.45 -7.99
CA GLU A 300 31.79 -10.02 -7.70
C GLU A 300 30.47 -9.42 -7.20
N LEU A 301 29.38 -10.20 -7.22
CA LEU A 301 28.02 -9.75 -6.90
C LEU A 301 27.94 -8.91 -5.61
N PHE A 302 28.48 -9.44 -4.51
CA PHE A 302 28.36 -8.80 -3.20
C PHE A 302 29.32 -7.61 -3.03
N ARG A 303 30.50 -7.65 -3.67
CA ARG A 303 31.44 -6.52 -3.69
C ARG A 303 30.89 -5.36 -4.50
N TYR A 304 30.28 -5.65 -5.65
CA TYR A 304 29.60 -4.66 -6.48
C TYR A 304 28.46 -3.98 -5.71
N ARG A 305 27.62 -4.77 -5.02
CA ARG A 305 26.55 -4.24 -4.18
C ARG A 305 27.08 -3.38 -3.03
N GLN A 306 28.14 -3.82 -2.36
CA GLN A 306 28.78 -3.04 -1.31
C GLN A 306 29.31 -1.70 -1.83
N LYS A 307 29.91 -1.67 -3.02
CA LYS A 307 30.40 -0.42 -3.63
C LYS A 307 29.26 0.55 -3.94
N GLN A 308 28.11 0.06 -4.41
CA GLN A 308 26.92 0.89 -4.62
C GLN A 308 26.37 1.47 -3.31
N GLN A 309 26.28 0.64 -2.27
CA GLN A 309 25.87 1.09 -0.94
C GLN A 309 26.81 2.18 -0.42
N GLN A 310 28.12 1.94 -0.49
CA GLN A 310 29.14 2.91 -0.06
C GLN A 310 29.07 4.23 -0.83
N GLN A 311 28.69 4.21 -2.11
CA GLN A 311 28.49 5.45 -2.88
C GLN A 311 27.23 6.21 -2.47
N GLN A 312 26.19 5.51 -2.00
CA GLN A 312 24.92 6.11 -1.60
C GLN A 312 24.95 6.65 -0.17
N ASP A 313 25.47 5.89 0.78
CA ASP A 313 25.38 6.20 2.21
C ASP A 313 26.73 6.18 2.94
N GLY A 314 27.84 5.85 2.24
CA GLY A 314 29.17 5.74 2.84
C GLY A 314 29.38 4.50 3.72
N SER A 315 28.36 3.65 3.88
CA SER A 315 28.41 2.49 4.77
C SER A 315 28.90 1.22 4.06
N HIS A 316 29.56 0.35 4.84
CA HIS A 316 29.96 -0.98 4.40
C HIS A 316 28.90 -2.00 4.82
N LEU A 317 28.44 -2.84 3.90
CA LEU A 317 27.45 -3.88 4.20
C LEU A 317 28.07 -5.15 4.84
N TYR A 318 29.32 -5.46 4.47
CA TYR A 318 30.03 -6.68 4.88
C TYR A 318 31.48 -6.36 5.26
N GLY A 319 32.03 -7.07 6.24
CA GLY A 319 33.39 -6.80 6.75
C GLY A 319 34.48 -7.57 6.01
N SER A 320 34.20 -8.81 5.59
CA SER A 320 35.16 -9.68 4.92
C SER A 320 34.48 -10.58 3.89
N PHE A 321 35.25 -11.06 2.90
CA PHE A 321 34.78 -11.91 1.82
C PHE A 321 35.69 -13.12 1.64
N ASP A 322 35.10 -14.26 1.31
CA ASP A 322 35.80 -15.43 0.83
C ASP A 322 36.42 -15.11 -0.55
N GLU A 323 37.73 -15.21 -0.65
CA GLU A 323 38.50 -14.90 -1.87
C GLU A 323 38.18 -15.86 -3.02
N SER A 324 37.76 -17.08 -2.71
CA SER A 324 37.48 -18.10 -3.71
C SER A 324 36.12 -17.86 -4.35
N THR A 325 35.08 -17.73 -3.53
CA THR A 325 33.68 -17.67 -3.96
C THR A 325 33.10 -16.25 -4.05
N GLY A 326 33.72 -15.27 -3.39
CA GLY A 326 33.20 -13.90 -3.29
C GLY A 326 32.07 -13.73 -2.28
N PHE A 327 31.80 -14.75 -1.46
CA PHE A 327 30.76 -14.68 -0.43
C PHE A 327 31.19 -13.85 0.77
N PRO A 328 30.32 -13.00 1.32
CA PRO A 328 30.62 -12.33 2.58
C PRO A 328 30.69 -13.34 3.73
N LEU A 329 31.71 -13.20 4.59
CA LEU A 329 31.93 -14.05 5.76
C LEU A 329 31.48 -13.37 7.06
N SER A 330 31.65 -12.05 7.14
CA SER A 330 31.29 -11.25 8.30
C SER A 330 30.39 -10.05 7.95
N SER A 331 29.63 -9.57 8.93
CA SER A 331 28.91 -8.30 8.87
C SER A 331 29.88 -7.10 8.83
N ALA A 332 29.34 -5.91 8.61
CA ALA A 332 30.09 -4.65 8.67
C ALA A 332 30.94 -4.49 9.94
N ASP A 333 30.41 -4.98 11.07
CA ASP A 333 31.06 -4.90 12.39
C ASP A 333 32.16 -5.94 12.60
N GLY A 334 32.38 -6.84 11.64
CA GLY A 334 33.35 -7.94 11.74
C GLY A 334 32.80 -9.23 12.35
N GLU A 335 31.56 -9.22 12.85
CA GLU A 335 30.91 -10.40 13.41
C GLU A 335 30.60 -11.45 12.32
N PRO A 336 30.77 -12.75 12.58
CA PRO A 336 30.45 -13.80 11.63
C PRO A 336 28.95 -13.78 11.30
N LEU A 337 28.62 -13.97 10.02
CA LEU A 337 27.21 -13.97 9.60
C LEU A 337 26.42 -15.12 10.25
N THR A 338 25.19 -14.81 10.66
CA THR A 338 24.27 -15.83 11.20
C THR A 338 23.89 -16.85 10.10
N LYS A 339 23.61 -18.10 10.49
CA LYS A 339 23.24 -19.18 9.54
C LYS A 339 22.07 -18.78 8.63
N SER A 340 21.10 -18.03 9.15
CA SER A 340 19.96 -17.54 8.38
C SER A 340 20.36 -16.47 7.36
N ALA A 341 21.28 -15.58 7.70
CA ALA A 341 21.85 -14.60 6.79
C ALA A 341 22.67 -15.30 5.69
N THR A 342 23.56 -16.24 6.04
CA THR A 342 24.33 -17.03 5.07
C THR A 342 23.43 -17.77 4.09
N LYS A 343 22.34 -18.39 4.58
CA LYS A 343 21.35 -19.06 3.73
C LYS A 343 20.66 -18.11 2.76
N ARG A 344 20.29 -16.90 3.19
CA ARG A 344 19.69 -15.87 2.33
C ARG A 344 20.67 -15.38 1.26
N ILE A 345 21.91 -15.14 1.64
CA ILE A 345 23.00 -14.70 0.75
C ILE A 345 23.27 -15.78 -0.31
N LYS A 346 23.35 -17.06 0.08
CA LYS A 346 23.48 -18.18 -0.85
C LYS A 346 22.36 -18.27 -1.86
N LYS A 347 21.10 -18.13 -1.42
CA LYS A 347 19.95 -18.11 -2.32
C LYS A 347 20.03 -16.97 -3.34
N LEU A 348 20.51 -15.80 -2.92
CA LEU A 348 20.69 -14.65 -3.81
C LEU A 348 21.80 -14.90 -4.83
N TYR A 349 22.93 -15.46 -4.40
CA TYR A 349 24.04 -15.85 -5.26
C TYR A 349 23.62 -16.88 -6.32
N ASP A 350 22.97 -17.97 -5.90
CA ASP A 350 22.53 -19.03 -6.83
C ASP A 350 21.53 -18.50 -7.87
N ALA A 351 20.64 -17.58 -7.45
CA ALA A 351 19.70 -16.93 -8.35
C ALA A 351 20.40 -16.01 -9.37
N HIS A 352 21.46 -15.31 -8.95
CA HIS A 352 22.25 -14.44 -9.82
C HIS A 352 23.15 -15.24 -10.78
N ALA A 353 23.80 -16.30 -10.28
CA ALA A 353 24.62 -17.21 -11.10
C ALA A 353 23.85 -17.76 -12.31
N LYS A 354 22.59 -18.19 -12.09
CA LYS A 354 21.70 -18.63 -13.18
C LYS A 354 21.35 -17.53 -14.19
N ARG A 355 21.29 -16.26 -13.75
CA ARG A 355 21.04 -15.12 -14.64
C ARG A 355 22.28 -14.76 -15.45
N HIS A 356 23.45 -14.78 -14.81
CA HIS A 356 24.73 -14.52 -15.45
C HIS A 356 25.08 -15.59 -16.49
N GLU A 357 24.83 -16.87 -16.20
CA GLU A 357 24.99 -17.95 -17.18
C GLU A 357 24.13 -17.72 -18.42
N LYS A 358 22.84 -17.39 -18.24
CA LYS A 358 21.95 -17.03 -19.35
C LYS A 358 22.42 -15.79 -20.13
N TYR A 359 23.05 -14.84 -19.45
CA TYR A 359 23.60 -13.64 -20.09
C TYR A 359 24.81 -13.99 -20.97
N LEU A 360 25.72 -14.85 -20.49
CA LEU A 360 26.85 -15.34 -21.28
C LEU A 360 26.40 -16.15 -22.50
N SER A 361 25.39 -17.03 -22.35
CA SER A 361 24.84 -17.79 -23.48
C SER A 361 24.27 -16.89 -24.58
N LYS A 362 23.74 -15.71 -24.23
CA LYS A 362 23.23 -14.74 -25.22
C LYS A 362 24.32 -13.92 -25.90
N GLN A 363 25.49 -13.77 -25.26
CA GLN A 363 26.60 -13.00 -25.82
C GLN A 363 27.44 -13.80 -26.82
N GLN A 364 27.40 -15.14 -26.77
CA GLN A 364 28.01 -15.94 -27.82
C GLN A 364 27.20 -15.73 -29.11
N PRO A 365 27.77 -15.08 -30.14
CA PRO A 365 27.05 -14.88 -31.40
C PRO A 365 26.73 -16.27 -31.95
N GLU A 366 25.44 -16.54 -32.19
CA GLU A 366 24.96 -17.80 -32.76
C GLU A 366 25.69 -18.10 -34.07
N GLN A 367 26.72 -18.94 -34.00
CA GLN A 367 27.17 -19.67 -35.17
C GLN A 367 26.08 -20.70 -35.46
N LYS A 368 25.19 -20.38 -36.40
CA LYS A 368 24.10 -21.25 -36.87
C LYS A 368 24.62 -22.68 -37.08
N PRO A 369 24.14 -23.67 -36.31
CA PRO A 369 24.46 -25.07 -36.56
C PRO A 369 23.75 -25.52 -37.84
N GLN A 370 24.51 -26.09 -38.78
CA GLN A 370 23.94 -26.89 -39.87
C GLN A 370 23.40 -28.19 -39.26
N GLU A 371 22.15 -28.50 -39.60
CA GLU A 371 21.42 -29.71 -39.20
C GLU A 371 22.16 -30.98 -39.69
N GLN A 372 22.55 -31.84 -38.75
CA GLN A 372 22.72 -33.26 -39.01
C GLN A 372 21.98 -34.04 -37.92
N SER A 373 20.91 -34.69 -38.36
CA SER A 373 20.18 -35.74 -37.67
C SER A 373 21.10 -36.92 -37.37
N ASN A 374 20.98 -37.50 -36.17
CA ASN A 374 20.99 -38.95 -36.03
C ASN A 374 20.35 -39.37 -34.70
N ASN A 375 19.79 -40.56 -34.81
CA ASN A 375 18.83 -41.24 -33.96
C ASN A 375 19.46 -42.05 -32.81
N ASP A 376 18.56 -42.41 -31.89
CA ASP A 376 18.42 -43.68 -31.16
C ASP A 376 19.32 -44.03 -29.95
N ASP A 377 18.57 -44.34 -28.88
CA ASP A 377 18.67 -45.46 -27.94
C ASP A 377 19.58 -45.46 -26.69
N ASP A 378 18.89 -45.85 -25.61
CA ASP A 378 19.27 -46.78 -24.54
C ASP A 378 19.92 -46.33 -23.21
N ASP A 379 19.16 -46.68 -22.16
CA ASP A 379 19.58 -47.57 -21.07
C ASP A 379 20.19 -47.03 -19.75
N SER A 380 19.62 -47.62 -18.68
CA SER A 380 20.09 -47.93 -17.32
C SER A 380 20.60 -46.87 -16.32
N GLY A 381 20.21 -47.09 -15.05
CA GLY A 381 21.20 -47.06 -13.95
C GLY A 381 20.85 -46.24 -12.72
N ALA A 382 20.56 -46.94 -11.62
CA ALA A 382 20.33 -46.43 -10.26
C ALA A 382 21.56 -45.81 -9.57
N LEU A 383 21.34 -45.06 -8.46
CA LEU A 383 21.91 -45.28 -7.11
C LEU A 383 21.86 -44.03 -6.18
N LEU A 384 21.35 -44.23 -4.95
CA LEU A 384 21.59 -43.48 -3.69
C LEU A 384 23.08 -43.62 -3.26
N PRO A 385 23.68 -42.93 -2.23
CA PRO A 385 23.18 -42.58 -0.87
C PRO A 385 23.91 -41.33 -0.23
N PRO A 386 24.29 -41.24 1.06
CA PRO A 386 23.59 -41.43 2.35
C PRO A 386 23.54 -40.15 3.23
N SER A 387 22.84 -40.31 4.36
CA SER A 387 22.70 -39.44 5.53
C SER A 387 24.00 -39.18 6.32
N SER A 388 24.04 -38.08 7.09
CA SER A 388 24.81 -38.00 8.33
C SER A 388 24.28 -36.93 9.30
N SER A 389 24.41 -37.28 10.56
CA SER A 389 23.86 -36.76 11.82
C SER A 389 24.74 -35.70 12.50
N ALA A 390 24.13 -34.88 13.38
CA ALA A 390 24.46 -34.76 14.82
C ALA A 390 24.46 -33.33 15.42
N SER A 391 23.81 -33.27 16.59
CA SER A 391 24.19 -32.62 17.85
C SER A 391 23.78 -31.19 18.25
N LEU A 392 23.41 -31.16 19.54
CA LEU A 392 22.88 -30.11 20.42
C LEU A 392 23.87 -28.96 20.68
N THR A 393 23.34 -27.78 21.00
CA THR A 393 23.75 -27.03 22.22
C THR A 393 22.75 -25.90 22.57
N THR A 394 22.38 -25.88 23.85
CA THR A 394 21.60 -24.92 24.64
C THR A 394 22.41 -23.65 24.99
N ALA A 395 21.80 -22.45 24.99
CA ALA A 395 22.14 -21.34 25.92
C ALA A 395 21.25 -20.07 25.77
N SER A 396 20.52 -19.77 26.85
CA SER A 396 20.28 -18.47 27.51
C SER A 396 19.91 -17.18 26.74
N THR A 397 18.66 -16.78 26.94
CA THR A 397 18.05 -15.46 26.68
C THR A 397 18.56 -14.39 27.64
N SER A 398 19.03 -13.25 27.11
CA SER A 398 19.30 -12.01 27.85
C SER A 398 18.34 -10.92 27.39
N THR A 399 17.57 -10.38 28.34
CA THR A 399 16.57 -9.32 28.15
C THR A 399 17.24 -7.94 28.29
N ASN A 400 17.30 -7.17 27.20
CA ASN A 400 17.69 -5.76 27.23
C ASN A 400 16.45 -4.86 27.36
N THR A 401 16.35 -4.18 28.50
CA THR A 401 15.32 -3.19 28.82
C THR A 401 15.70 -1.83 28.22
N ILE A 402 15.04 -1.42 27.15
CA ILE A 402 15.19 -0.08 26.57
C ILE A 402 14.29 0.89 27.36
N LYS A 403 14.91 1.73 28.19
CA LYS A 403 14.28 2.90 28.83
C LYS A 403 14.17 4.02 27.79
N CYS A 404 13.01 4.18 27.17
CA CYS A 404 12.70 5.34 26.34
C CYS A 404 12.01 6.39 27.21
N GLY A 405 12.79 7.34 27.71
CA GLY A 405 12.30 8.50 28.45
C GLY A 405 12.56 9.75 27.64
N THR A 406 11.63 10.12 26.77
CA THR A 406 11.65 11.40 26.06
C THR A 406 11.12 12.48 27.00
N GLN A 407 12.01 13.28 27.57
CA GLN A 407 11.62 14.53 28.22
C GLN A 407 11.34 15.57 27.13
N HIS A 408 10.06 15.87 26.91
CA HIS A 408 9.66 16.99 26.05
C HIS A 408 9.94 18.31 26.77
N ASN A 409 10.92 19.06 26.27
CA ASN A 409 11.06 20.49 26.54
C ASN A 409 9.80 21.21 26.02
N LYS A 410 9.17 22.03 26.87
CA LYS A 410 7.83 22.59 26.66
C LYS A 410 7.77 23.88 25.82
N ASP A 411 8.89 24.42 25.35
CA ASP A 411 8.92 25.77 24.76
C ASP A 411 9.34 25.82 23.28
N GLU A 412 9.48 24.67 22.62
CA GLU A 412 9.67 24.67 21.16
C GLU A 412 8.30 24.82 20.50
N LEU A 413 8.07 26.00 19.89
CA LEU A 413 6.91 26.26 19.04
C LEU A 413 6.75 25.07 18.08
N PRO A 414 5.56 24.42 18.04
CA PRO A 414 5.37 23.27 17.19
C PRO A 414 5.75 23.66 15.76
N PRO A 415 6.52 22.81 15.04
CA PRO A 415 6.88 23.10 13.67
C PRO A 415 5.62 23.45 12.88
N PRO A 416 5.68 24.43 11.96
CA PRO A 416 4.51 24.87 11.20
C PRO A 416 3.82 23.63 10.63
N ASN A 417 2.52 23.46 10.93
CA ASN A 417 1.72 22.31 10.51
C ASN A 417 1.91 22.08 9.01
N VAL A 418 2.71 21.08 8.66
CA VAL A 418 3.10 20.85 7.28
C VAL A 418 1.95 20.10 6.61
N VAL A 419 1.06 20.81 5.94
CA VAL A 419 -0.15 20.22 5.33
C VAL A 419 0.23 19.51 4.03
N VAL A 420 -0.25 18.26 3.85
CA VAL A 420 -0.14 17.54 2.57
C VAL A 420 -0.86 18.34 1.49
N ASP A 421 -0.24 18.47 0.32
CA ASP A 421 -0.87 19.12 -0.81
C ASP A 421 -2.19 18.40 -1.16
N PRO A 422 -3.36 19.08 -1.02
CA PRO A 422 -4.66 18.47 -1.28
C PRO A 422 -4.89 18.17 -2.76
N SER A 423 -4.01 18.59 -3.67
CA SER A 423 -4.02 18.18 -5.08
C SER A 423 -3.35 16.83 -5.32
N PHE A 424 -2.50 16.37 -4.40
CA PHE A 424 -1.87 15.05 -4.45
C PHE A 424 -2.78 13.98 -3.84
N VAL A 425 -3.07 14.10 -2.55
CA VAL A 425 -3.99 13.22 -1.82
C VAL A 425 -4.73 14.04 -0.76
N GLN A 426 -6.06 13.96 -0.76
CA GLN A 426 -6.87 14.57 0.29
C GLN A 426 -6.95 13.63 1.49
N LEU A 427 -6.26 13.98 2.58
CA LEU A 427 -6.27 13.23 3.84
C LEU A 427 -7.29 13.84 4.82
N VAL A 428 -8.23 13.02 5.30
CA VAL A 428 -9.22 13.39 6.31
C VAL A 428 -9.08 12.45 7.51
N ALA A 429 -8.92 13.00 8.70
CA ALA A 429 -8.84 12.25 9.95
C ALA A 429 -10.04 12.58 10.85
N GLY A 430 -10.67 11.54 11.40
CA GLY A 430 -11.78 11.69 12.33
C GLY A 430 -11.32 12.00 13.76
N SER A 431 -12.17 12.65 14.55
CA SER A 431 -11.90 12.98 15.95
C SER A 431 -11.86 11.77 16.88
N PHE A 432 -10.77 11.55 17.60
CA PHE A 432 -10.67 10.48 18.58
C PHE A 432 -11.65 10.66 19.75
N GLY A 433 -12.35 9.59 20.15
CA GLY A 433 -13.20 9.56 21.34
C GLY A 433 -14.50 10.36 21.28
N LYS A 434 -14.86 10.97 20.14
CA LYS A 434 -16.13 11.66 19.91
C LYS A 434 -17.05 10.83 19.01
N ARG A 435 -18.35 11.17 18.97
CA ARG A 435 -19.25 10.53 18.01
C ARG A 435 -18.89 10.98 16.60
N GLN A 436 -18.88 10.02 15.69
CA GLN A 436 -18.66 10.26 14.28
C GLN A 436 -19.83 9.67 13.50
N GLY A 437 -20.28 10.42 12.51
CA GLY A 437 -21.21 9.96 11.47
C GLY A 437 -20.42 9.76 10.19
N LEU A 438 -20.71 8.68 9.47
CA LEU A 438 -20.10 8.41 8.18
C LEU A 438 -21.21 8.07 7.17
N GLU A 439 -21.20 8.79 6.06
CA GLU A 439 -21.94 8.45 4.86
C GLU A 439 -20.94 8.03 3.78
N LEU A 440 -21.26 6.96 3.05
CA LEU A 440 -20.36 6.39 2.03
C LEU A 440 -21.16 6.05 0.77
N VAL A 441 -20.65 6.48 -0.39
CA VAL A 441 -21.06 5.99 -1.69
C VAL A 441 -19.95 5.11 -2.24
N SER A 442 -20.26 3.82 -2.41
CA SER A 442 -19.33 2.83 -2.95
C SER A 442 -20.03 2.01 -4.02
N ASP A 443 -19.61 2.21 -5.26
CA ASP A 443 -19.96 1.40 -6.44
C ASP A 443 -19.05 0.15 -6.57
N MET A 444 -18.09 -0.01 -5.66
CA MET A 444 -17.00 -0.99 -5.75
C MET A 444 -17.27 -2.30 -5.00
N GLY A 445 -18.52 -2.52 -4.61
CA GLY A 445 -18.98 -3.70 -3.86
C GLY A 445 -18.69 -3.64 -2.35
N PRO A 446 -19.29 -4.56 -1.57
CA PRO A 446 -19.22 -4.56 -0.10
C PRO A 446 -17.89 -5.08 0.46
N PHE A 447 -16.81 -5.05 -0.32
CA PHE A 447 -15.56 -5.66 0.07
C PHE A 447 -14.85 -4.83 1.14
N CYS A 448 -14.49 -5.51 2.21
CA CYS A 448 -13.64 -4.97 3.25
C CYS A 448 -12.42 -5.86 3.39
N HIS A 449 -11.28 -5.22 3.57
CA HIS A 449 -10.02 -5.88 3.87
C HIS A 449 -9.75 -5.74 5.35
N VAL A 450 -9.66 -6.86 6.06
CA VAL A 450 -9.30 -6.87 7.48
C VAL A 450 -7.82 -7.15 7.58
N ILE A 451 -7.10 -6.26 8.25
CA ILE A 451 -5.66 -6.41 8.50
C ILE A 451 -5.45 -6.50 10.00
N GLU A 452 -4.76 -7.57 10.38
CA GLU A 452 -4.30 -7.82 11.73
C GLU A 452 -2.77 -7.79 11.74
N LEU A 453 -2.21 -6.82 12.48
CA LEU A 453 -0.77 -6.62 12.65
C LEU A 453 -0.30 -7.01 14.05
#